data_AF-A0A844DT28-F1
#
_entry.id   AF-A0A844DT28-F1
#
_cell.length_a   1.000
_cell.length_b   1.000
_cell.length_c   1.000
_cell.angle_alpha   90.00
_cell.angle_beta   90.00
_cell.angle_gamma   90.00
#
_symmetry.space_group_name_H-M   'P 1'
#
loop_
_entity.id
_entity.type
_entity.pdbx_description
1 polymer ?
#
loop_
_entity_poly.entity_id
_entity_poly.type
_entity_poly.pdbx_seq_one_letter_code
_entity_poly.pdbx_strand_id
1 'polypeptide(L)'
;PPPPPPPPPPPPPPPPPPPPPPPPTNNTCRCTIICIPRTNSPQELAAIYTAADVFANPTYEDNYPTVNLEAQACGTRVVTYDTGGSRETIKVGIK
;
A
#
# COMPACT_ATOMS: atom_id res chain seq x y z
N PRO A 1 75.91 -8.89 -25.76
CA PRO A 1 74.54 -8.35 -25.98
C PRO A 1 73.74 -8.52 -24.68
N PRO A 2 72.88 -7.58 -24.29
CA PRO A 2 72.04 -7.76 -23.11
C PRO A 2 71.10 -8.95 -23.32
N PRO A 3 70.74 -9.68 -22.23
CA PRO A 3 69.77 -10.76 -22.32
C PRO A 3 68.41 -10.22 -22.78
N PRO A 4 67.62 -11.02 -23.51
CA PRO A 4 66.28 -10.62 -23.89
C PRO A 4 65.43 -10.38 -22.63
N PRO A 5 64.49 -9.42 -22.66
CA PRO A 5 63.59 -9.20 -21.55
C PRO A 5 62.75 -10.45 -21.28
N PRO A 6 62.34 -10.68 -20.02
CA PRO A 6 61.45 -11.78 -19.71
C PRO A 6 60.11 -11.63 -20.44
N PRO A 7 59.44 -12.75 -20.76
CA PRO A 7 58.12 -12.69 -21.36
C PRO A 7 57.12 -12.00 -20.41
N PRO A 8 56.09 -11.34 -20.96
CA PRO A 8 55.05 -10.74 -20.14
C PRO A 8 54.31 -11.82 -19.33
N PRO A 9 53.78 -11.46 -18.14
CA PRO A 9 52.98 -12.39 -17.35
C PRO A 9 51.71 -12.79 -18.13
N PRO A 10 51.17 -14.00 -17.88
CA PRO A 10 49.90 -14.41 -18.47
C PRO A 10 48.77 -13.47 -18.03
N PRO A 11 47.73 -13.30 -18.85
CA PRO A 11 46.55 -12.50 -18.47
C PRO A 11 45.86 -13.12 -17.24
N PRO A 12 45.19 -12.31 -16.42
CA PRO A 12 44.41 -12.82 -15.30
C PRO A 12 43.28 -13.74 -15.80
N PRO A 13 42.86 -14.74 -15.02
CA PRO A 13 41.72 -15.56 -15.37
C PRO A 13 40.45 -14.71 -15.47
N PRO A 14 39.48 -15.11 -16.33
CA PRO A 14 38.21 -14.41 -16.43
C PRO A 14 37.47 -14.45 -15.08
N PRO A 15 36.65 -13.42 -14.78
CA PRO A 15 35.82 -13.44 -13.58
C PRO A 15 34.86 -14.62 -13.60
N PRO A 16 34.48 -15.16 -12.42
CA PRO A 16 33.47 -16.22 -12.35
C PRO A 16 32.14 -15.71 -12.91
N PRO A 17 31.31 -16.61 -13.48
CA PRO A 17 29.98 -16.24 -13.94
C PRO A 17 29.13 -15.71 -12.77
N PRO A 18 28.17 -14.80 -13.03
CA PRO A 18 27.26 -14.34 -11.99
C PRO A 18 26.43 -15.51 -11.45
N PRO A 19 26.02 -15.46 -10.16
CA PRO A 19 25.14 -16.47 -9.60
C PRO A 19 23.81 -16.51 -10.37
N PRO A 20 23.14 -17.68 -10.42
CA PRO A 20 21.83 -17.78 -11.04
C PRO A 20 20.82 -16.86 -10.35
N PRO A 21 19.82 -16.34 -11.08
CA PRO A 21 18.77 -15.51 -10.49
C PRO A 21 18.01 -16.31 -9.41
N PRO A 22 17.54 -15.64 -8.33
CA PRO A 22 16.73 -16.30 -7.32
C PRO A 22 15.44 -16.86 -7.93
N PRO A 23 14.88 -17.95 -7.38
CA PRO A 23 13.62 -18.51 -7.85
C PRO A 23 12.48 -17.49 -7.70
N PRO A 24 11.48 -17.49 -8.59
CA PRO A 24 10.33 -16.60 -8.47
C PRO A 24 9.53 -16.95 -7.21
N THR A 25 9.50 -16.03 -6.24
CA THR A 25 8.62 -16.15 -5.06
C THR A 25 7.21 -15.72 -5.47
N ASN A 26 6.28 -16.68 -5.52
CA ASN A 26 4.88 -16.41 -5.89
C ASN A 26 4.13 -15.75 -4.72
N ASN A 27 4.27 -14.43 -4.59
CA ASN A 27 3.65 -13.63 -3.53
C ASN A 27 2.31 -13.02 -3.99
N THR A 28 1.58 -13.69 -4.88
CA THR A 28 0.37 -13.14 -5.50
C THR A 28 -0.82 -13.25 -4.54
N CYS A 29 -1.00 -12.27 -3.66
CA CYS A 29 -2.27 -12.07 -2.97
C CYS A 29 -3.35 -11.76 -4.01
N ARG A 30 -4.31 -12.67 -4.20
CA ARG A 30 -5.48 -12.41 -5.03
C ARG A 30 -6.48 -11.58 -4.25
N CYS A 31 -6.41 -10.26 -4.40
CA CYS A 31 -7.43 -9.34 -3.91
C CYS A 31 -8.38 -8.96 -5.04
N THR A 32 -9.68 -8.91 -4.76
CA THR A 32 -10.70 -8.40 -5.67
C THR A 32 -10.92 -6.93 -5.38
N ILE A 33 -10.74 -6.06 -6.38
CA ILE A 33 -10.98 -4.63 -6.27
C ILE A 33 -12.21 -4.29 -7.10
N ILE A 34 -13.23 -3.71 -6.47
CA ILE A 34 -14.46 -3.27 -7.11
C ILE A 34 -14.53 -1.75 -6.99
N CYS A 35 -14.55 -1.05 -8.12
CA CYS A 35 -14.71 0.40 -8.16
C CYS A 35 -16.20 0.75 -8.18
N ILE A 36 -16.67 1.49 -7.18
CA ILE A 36 -18.04 2.00 -7.12
C ILE A 36 -18.05 3.41 -7.72
N PRO A 37 -18.91 3.72 -8.72
CA PRO A 37 -19.01 5.06 -9.27
C PRO A 37 -19.60 6.03 -8.24
N ARG A 38 -19.44 7.33 -8.49
CA ARG A 38 -20.05 8.37 -7.66
C ARG A 38 -21.58 8.19 -7.63
N THR A 39 -22.14 8.13 -6.42
CA THR A 39 -23.58 8.24 -6.18
C THR A 39 -23.94 9.62 -5.61
N ASN A 40 -25.17 10.08 -5.87
CA ASN A 40 -25.77 11.24 -5.21
C ASN A 40 -26.98 10.84 -4.34
N SER A 41 -27.22 9.53 -4.16
CA SER A 41 -28.31 9.00 -3.33
C SER A 41 -27.80 8.70 -1.92
N PRO A 42 -28.31 9.38 -0.87
CA PRO A 42 -27.93 9.08 0.50
C PRO A 42 -28.29 7.65 0.92
N GLN A 43 -29.35 7.08 0.33
CA GLN A 43 -29.80 5.72 0.64
C GLN A 43 -28.81 4.68 0.09
N GLU A 44 -28.31 4.90 -1.13
CA GLU A 44 -27.30 4.03 -1.73
C GLU A 44 -25.98 4.11 -0.97
N LEU A 45 -25.56 5.34 -0.60
CA LEU A 45 -24.35 5.55 0.18
C LEU A 45 -24.43 4.88 1.56
N ALA A 46 -25.57 5.01 2.25
CA ALA A 46 -25.80 4.31 3.51
C ALA A 46 -25.77 2.78 3.36
N ALA A 47 -26.31 2.24 2.27
CA ALA A 47 -26.24 0.82 1.97
C ALA A 47 -24.80 0.34 1.74
N ILE A 48 -23.99 1.14 1.04
CA ILE A 48 -22.56 0.86 0.83
C ILE A 48 -21.80 0.83 2.16
N TYR A 49 -21.98 1.85 3.01
CA TYR A 49 -21.35 1.87 4.34
C TYR A 49 -21.79 0.67 5.18
N THR A 50 -23.11 0.42 5.28
CA THR A 50 -23.66 -0.71 6.05
C THR A 50 -23.15 -2.07 5.58
N ALA A 51 -22.87 -2.23 4.28
CA ALA A 51 -22.33 -3.46 3.72
C ALA A 51 -20.83 -3.67 3.99
N ALA A 52 -20.09 -2.62 4.39
CA ALA A 52 -18.66 -2.70 4.64
C ALA A 52 -18.34 -3.13 6.08
N ASP A 53 -17.36 -4.00 6.25
CA ASP A 53 -16.82 -4.31 7.59
C ASP A 53 -15.99 -3.13 8.16
N VAL A 54 -15.27 -2.46 7.26
CA VAL A 54 -14.36 -1.33 7.55
C VAL A 54 -14.42 -0.33 6.41
N PHE A 55 -14.52 0.95 6.75
CA PHE A 55 -14.37 2.09 5.85
C PHE A 55 -13.02 2.76 6.10
N ALA A 56 -12.25 2.99 5.04
CA ALA A 56 -10.97 3.69 5.11
C ALA A 56 -11.05 5.04 4.39
N ASN A 57 -10.74 6.13 5.10
CA ASN A 57 -10.57 7.46 4.53
C ASN A 57 -9.09 7.87 4.59
N PRO A 58 -8.34 7.72 3.48
CA PRO A 58 -6.90 7.99 3.42
C PRO A 58 -6.56 9.47 3.18
N THR A 59 -7.47 10.40 3.47
CA THR A 59 -7.22 11.85 3.30
C THR A 59 -6.34 12.36 4.44
N TYR A 60 -5.19 12.96 4.12
CA TYR A 60 -4.21 13.41 5.11
C TYR A 60 -4.69 14.62 5.94
N GLU A 61 -5.40 15.56 5.30
CA GLU A 61 -5.97 16.74 5.94
C GLU A 61 -7.45 16.86 5.58
N ASP A 62 -8.30 16.69 6.59
CA ASP A 62 -9.74 16.86 6.48
C ASP A 62 -10.22 17.66 7.71
N ASN A 63 -10.79 18.86 7.49
CA ASN A 63 -11.17 19.75 8.57
C ASN A 63 -12.38 19.23 9.36
N TYR A 64 -13.33 18.61 8.68
CA TYR A 64 -14.55 18.09 9.30
C TYR A 64 -15.07 16.91 8.47
N PRO A 65 -14.54 15.70 8.69
CA PRO A 65 -14.76 14.56 7.80
C PRO A 65 -16.17 13.99 7.99
N THR A 66 -17.18 14.60 7.36
CA THR A 66 -18.58 14.16 7.48
C THR A 66 -18.77 12.72 7.00
N VAL A 67 -18.00 12.30 5.99
CA VAL A 67 -18.00 10.92 5.49
C VAL A 67 -17.60 9.89 6.57
N ASN A 68 -16.69 10.27 7.48
CA ASN A 68 -16.30 9.39 8.59
C ASN A 68 -17.45 9.27 9.60
N LEU A 69 -18.16 10.38 9.86
CA LEU A 69 -19.33 10.40 10.75
C LEU A 69 -20.51 9.60 10.18
N GLU A 70 -20.75 9.70 8.88
CA GLU A 70 -21.77 8.93 8.16
C GLU A 70 -21.50 7.44 8.24
N ALA A 71 -20.27 7.00 7.94
CA ALA A 71 -19.87 5.61 8.03
C ALA A 71 -20.05 5.05 9.46
N GLN A 72 -19.62 5.83 10.47
CA GLN A 72 -19.80 5.47 11.89
C GLN A 72 -21.29 5.41 12.28
N ALA A 73 -22.13 6.32 11.76
CA ALA A 73 -23.57 6.31 12.01
C ALA A 73 -24.27 5.09 11.37
N CYS A 74 -23.75 4.58 10.25
CA CYS A 74 -24.19 3.32 9.64
C CYS A 74 -23.66 2.07 10.37
N GLY A 75 -22.90 2.22 11.46
CA GLY A 75 -22.31 1.10 12.21
C GLY A 75 -21.01 0.55 11.62
N THR A 76 -20.40 1.25 10.68
CA THR A 76 -19.17 0.84 10.00
C THR A 76 -17.95 1.27 10.82
N ARG A 77 -16.95 0.39 10.96
CA ARG A 77 -15.67 0.77 11.58
C ARG A 77 -14.91 1.71 10.66
N VAL A 78 -14.32 2.78 11.20
CA VAL A 78 -13.61 3.79 10.39
C VAL A 78 -12.11 3.73 10.68
N VAL A 79 -11.31 3.71 9.62
CA VAL A 79 -9.86 3.89 9.64
C VAL A 79 -9.54 5.20 8.93
N THR A 80 -8.92 6.13 9.65
CA THR A 80 -8.55 7.45 9.12
C THR A 80 -7.29 7.95 9.83
N TYR A 81 -6.66 9.00 9.31
CA TYR A 81 -5.54 9.64 9.98
C TYR A 81 -5.98 10.32 11.29
N ASP A 82 -5.10 10.31 12.28
CA ASP A 82 -5.26 11.02 13.56
C ASP A 82 -4.88 12.51 13.43
N THR A 83 -5.45 13.18 12.41
CA THR A 83 -5.17 14.56 12.00
C THR A 83 -6.47 15.29 11.65
N GLY A 84 -6.41 16.61 11.54
CA GLY A 84 -7.58 17.43 11.21
C GLY A 84 -8.72 17.22 12.20
N GLY A 85 -9.96 17.25 11.71
CA GLY A 85 -11.15 17.03 12.53
C GLY A 85 -11.43 15.55 12.89
N SER A 86 -10.64 14.60 12.38
CA SER A 86 -10.83 13.17 12.67
C SER A 86 -10.62 12.84 14.15
N ARG A 87 -9.67 13.51 14.82
CA ARG A 87 -9.30 13.26 16.22
C ARG A 87 -10.46 13.52 17.16
N GLU A 88 -11.25 14.56 16.89
CA GLU A 88 -12.40 14.94 17.71
C GLU A 88 -13.70 14.23 17.32
N THR A 89 -13.82 13.77 16.07
CA THR A 89 -15.09 13.25 15.53
C THR A 89 -15.23 11.72 15.60
N ILE A 90 -14.10 10.99 15.65
CA ILE A 90 -14.10 9.53 15.61
C ILE A 90 -13.81 8.92 16.98
N LYS A 91 -14.62 7.93 17.35
CA LYS A 91 -14.45 7.23 18.62
C LYS A 91 -13.36 6.16 18.49
N VAL A 92 -12.19 6.44 19.03
CA VAL A 92 -11.05 5.51 19.02
C VAL A 92 -11.34 4.30 19.91
N GLY A 93 -11.13 3.09 19.39
CA GLY A 93 -11.11 1.87 20.20
C GLY A 93 -12.45 1.16 20.41
N ILE A 94 -13.48 1.46 19.62
CA ILE A 94 -14.72 0.67 19.65
C ILE A 94 -14.46 -0.66 18.92
N LYS A 95 -14.43 -1.75 19.69
CA LYS A 95 -14.34 -3.15 19.22
C LYS A 95 -15.68 -3.63 18.68
#